data_AF-A0A6B3HH49-F1
#
_entry.id   AF-A0A6B3HH49-F1
#
_cell.length_a   1.000
_cell.length_b   1.000
_cell.length_c   1.000
_cell.angle_alpha   90.00
_cell.angle_beta   90.00
_cell.angle_gamma   90.00
#
_symmetry.space_group_name_H-M   'P 1'
#
loop_
_entity.id
_entity.type
_entity.pdbx_description
1 polymer ?
#
loop_
_entity_poly.entity_id
_entity_poly.type
_entity_poly.pdbx_seq_one_letter_code
_entity_poly.pdbx_strand_id
1 'polypeptide(L)'
;EFAGRKATKSIDGVSYTGWFTEDFTLAELKTLRAKERIPGNRPDNTLYDGRWTIPTFEEVLRWADKEGRKRGKPVRLYVETK
;
A
#
# COMPACT_ATOMS: atom_id res chain seq x y z
N GLU A 1 12.25 -7.60 -9.41
CA GLU A 1 12.09 -6.22 -9.94
C GLU A 1 12.69 -5.22 -8.96
N PHE A 2 13.20 -4.08 -9.41
CA PHE A 2 13.73 -2.99 -8.57
C PHE A 2 14.89 -3.30 -7.60
N ALA A 3 15.74 -4.30 -7.88
CA ALA A 3 16.94 -4.55 -7.05
C ALA A 3 17.86 -3.30 -6.94
N GLY A 4 17.95 -2.52 -8.02
CA GLY A 4 18.71 -1.26 -8.06
C GLY A 4 18.10 -0.10 -7.26
N ARG A 5 16.87 -0.23 -6.75
CA ARG A 5 16.24 0.76 -5.85
C ARG A 5 16.49 0.46 -4.38
N LYS A 6 17.16 -0.65 -4.05
CA LYS A 6 17.48 -0.99 -2.66
C LYS A 6 18.55 -0.03 -2.14
N ALA A 7 18.30 0.57 -0.99
CA ALA A 7 19.18 1.55 -0.37
C ALA A 7 19.36 1.27 1.12
N THR A 8 20.34 1.93 1.72
CA THR A 8 20.49 2.04 3.18
C THR A 8 20.24 3.49 3.59
N LYS A 9 19.30 3.71 4.53
CA LYS A 9 18.94 5.03 5.04
C LYS A 9 18.93 5.03 6.56
N SER A 10 19.21 6.19 7.15
CA SER A 10 19.03 6.40 8.59
C SER A 10 17.63 6.97 8.84
N ILE A 11 16.84 6.30 9.68
CA ILE A 11 15.51 6.72 10.12
C ILE A 11 15.56 6.76 11.65
N ASP A 12 15.31 7.94 12.23
CA ASP A 12 15.36 8.17 13.68
C ASP A 12 16.66 7.67 14.34
N GLY A 13 17.79 7.83 13.64
CA GLY A 13 19.12 7.39 14.09
C GLY A 13 19.40 5.89 13.88
N VAL A 14 18.45 5.11 13.40
CA VAL A 14 18.61 3.68 13.12
C VAL A 14 18.83 3.45 11.62
N SER A 15 19.83 2.66 11.27
CA SER A 15 20.10 2.31 9.87
C SER A 15 19.18 1.20 9.40
N TYR A 16 18.43 1.45 8.33
CA TYR A 16 17.57 0.48 7.66
C TYR A 16 18.11 0.24 6.25
N THR A 17 18.12 -1.03 5.83
CA THR A 17 18.47 -1.42 4.46
C THR A 17 17.29 -2.10 3.81
N GLY A 18 16.76 -1.52 2.73
CA GLY A 18 15.52 -1.99 2.12
C GLY A 18 15.09 -1.14 0.93
N TRP A 19 13.81 -1.22 0.62
CA TRP A 19 13.14 -0.38 -0.36
C TRP A 19 12.28 0.63 0.36
N PHE A 20 12.38 1.89 -0.02
CA PHE A 20 11.66 2.99 0.61
C PHE A 20 10.71 3.60 -0.40
N THR A 21 9.47 3.85 -0.01
CA THR A 21 8.41 4.27 -0.93
C THR A 21 8.71 5.59 -1.64
N GLU A 22 9.44 6.49 -0.99
CA GLU A 22 9.85 7.79 -1.53
C GLU A 22 10.93 7.69 -2.63
N ASP A 23 11.55 6.53 -2.82
CA ASP A 23 12.52 6.29 -3.90
C ASP A 23 11.86 5.80 -5.21
N PHE A 24 10.53 5.71 -5.23
CA PHE A 24 9.75 5.24 -6.38
C PHE A 24 8.81 6.33 -6.90
N THR A 25 8.61 6.35 -8.21
CA THR A 25 7.51 7.10 -8.81
C THR A 25 6.18 6.39 -8.59
N LEU A 26 5.08 7.14 -8.63
CA LEU A 26 3.74 6.53 -8.60
C LEU A 26 3.55 5.50 -9.73
N ALA A 27 4.07 5.77 -10.93
CA ALA A 27 3.98 4.86 -12.06
C ALA A 27 4.67 3.52 -11.78
N GLU A 28 5.86 3.53 -11.17
CA GLU A 28 6.54 2.30 -10.74
C GLU A 28 5.75 1.58 -9.63
N LEU A 29 5.26 2.31 -8.61
CA LEU A 29 4.45 1.70 -7.56
C LEU A 29 3.17 1.04 -8.09
N LYS A 30 2.60 1.58 -9.18
CA LYS A 30 1.42 1.03 -9.84
C LYS A 30 1.69 -0.23 -10.67
N THR A 31 2.95 -0.58 -10.96
CA THR A 31 3.27 -1.89 -11.56
C THR A 31 3.26 -3.01 -10.53
N LEU A 32 3.44 -2.68 -9.25
CA LEU A 32 3.49 -3.65 -8.15
C LEU A 32 2.10 -4.16 -7.78
N ARG A 33 2.06 -5.34 -7.16
CA ARG A 33 0.84 -5.96 -6.62
C ARG A 33 0.96 -6.21 -5.13
N ALA A 34 -0.11 -5.92 -4.40
CA ALA A 34 -0.18 -6.14 -2.96
C ALA A 34 -0.16 -7.64 -2.64
N LYS A 35 0.50 -7.98 -1.52
CA LYS A 35 0.69 -9.35 -1.02
C LYS A 35 0.57 -9.37 0.50
N GLU A 36 0.09 -10.47 1.08
CA GLU A 36 0.16 -10.70 2.52
C GLU A 36 1.64 -10.74 2.98
N ARG A 37 1.97 -9.94 4.01
CA ARG A 37 3.34 -9.78 4.51
C ARG A 37 3.74 -10.84 5.54
N ILE A 38 2.78 -11.51 6.19
CA ILE A 38 3.00 -12.51 7.24
C ILE A 38 2.11 -13.76 7.03
N PRO A 39 2.30 -14.49 5.92
CA PRO A 39 1.41 -15.61 5.54
C PRO A 39 1.42 -16.75 6.56
N GLY A 40 2.49 -16.95 7.33
CA GLY A 40 2.52 -17.95 8.40
C GLY A 40 1.52 -17.69 9.53
N ASN A 41 1.15 -16.43 9.76
CA ASN A 41 0.15 -16.03 10.76
C ASN A 41 -1.23 -15.79 10.13
N ARG A 42 -1.29 -15.46 8.84
CA ARG A 42 -2.51 -15.08 8.10
C ARG A 42 -2.62 -15.85 6.77
N PRO A 43 -2.64 -17.18 6.80
CA PRO A 43 -2.56 -17.99 5.59
C PRO A 43 -3.74 -17.73 4.64
N ASP A 44 -4.94 -17.53 5.18
CA ASP A 44 -6.16 -17.29 4.38
C ASP A 44 -6.07 -16.00 3.55
N ASN A 45 -5.26 -15.02 3.97
CA ASN A 45 -5.09 -13.78 3.21
C ASN A 45 -4.31 -13.98 1.92
N THR A 46 -3.51 -15.05 1.80
CA THR A 46 -2.73 -15.33 0.58
C THR A 46 -3.60 -15.62 -0.64
N LEU A 47 -4.88 -15.99 -0.43
CA LEU A 47 -5.88 -16.11 -1.49
C LEU A 47 -6.05 -14.83 -2.31
N TYR A 48 -5.67 -13.68 -1.74
CA TYR A 48 -5.77 -12.36 -2.36
C TYR A 48 -4.45 -11.82 -2.91
N ASP A 49 -3.35 -12.56 -2.78
CA ASP A 49 -2.04 -12.13 -3.28
C ASP A 49 -2.10 -11.81 -4.77
N GLY A 50 -1.48 -10.70 -5.16
CA GLY A 50 -1.37 -10.32 -6.56
C GLY A 50 -2.61 -9.66 -7.17
N ARG A 51 -3.77 -9.69 -6.50
CA ARG A 51 -5.05 -9.25 -7.11
C ARG A 51 -5.13 -7.75 -7.37
N TRP A 52 -4.58 -6.93 -6.46
CA TRP A 52 -4.74 -5.47 -6.52
C TRP A 52 -3.40 -4.74 -6.56
N THR A 53 -3.37 -3.60 -7.24
CA THR A 53 -2.27 -2.63 -7.17
C THR A 53 -2.31 -1.87 -5.85
N ILE A 54 -1.21 -1.21 -5.49
CA ILE A 54 -1.17 -0.27 -4.36
C ILE A 54 -2.08 0.93 -4.68
N PRO A 55 -3.11 1.25 -3.88
CA PRO A 55 -3.98 2.39 -4.13
C PRO A 55 -3.31 3.71 -3.69
N THR A 56 -3.66 4.81 -4.33
CA THR A 56 -3.37 6.16 -3.80
C THR A 56 -4.45 6.58 -2.81
N PHE A 57 -4.15 7.56 -1.96
CA PHE A 57 -5.15 8.08 -1.04
C PHE A 57 -6.36 8.68 -1.78
N GLU A 58 -6.14 9.38 -2.89
CA GLU A 58 -7.23 9.91 -3.71
C GLU A 58 -8.15 8.81 -4.29
N GLU A 59 -7.59 7.68 -4.71
CA GLU A 59 -8.41 6.56 -5.20
C GLU A 59 -9.29 5.99 -4.08
N VAL A 60 -8.77 5.92 -2.85
CA VAL A 60 -9.54 5.50 -1.67
C VAL A 60 -10.64 6.52 -1.35
N LEU A 61 -10.36 7.82 -1.45
CA LEU A 61 -11.37 8.88 -1.26
C LEU A 61 -12.50 8.75 -2.30
N ARG A 62 -12.15 8.60 -3.59
CA ARG A 62 -13.13 8.40 -4.67
C ARG A 62 -13.94 7.12 -4.47
N TRP A 63 -13.31 6.04 -4.01
CA TRP A 63 -14.01 4.80 -3.68
C TRP A 63 -15.00 4.98 -2.52
N ALA A 64 -14.58 5.62 -1.42
CA ALA A 64 -15.42 5.83 -0.25
C ALA A 64 -16.65 6.68 -0.59
N ASP A 65 -16.47 7.72 -1.38
CA ASP A 65 -17.55 8.58 -1.88
C ASP A 65 -18.54 7.81 -2.78
N LYS A 66 -18.02 7.01 -3.73
CA LYS A 66 -18.84 6.13 -4.58
C LYS A 66 -19.64 5.11 -3.76
N GLU A 67 -19.00 4.43 -2.81
CA GLU A 67 -19.66 3.44 -1.96
C GLU A 67 -20.66 4.09 -0.99
N GLY A 68 -20.37 5.30 -0.52
CA GLY A 68 -21.27 6.07 0.32
C GLY A 68 -22.59 6.38 -0.40
N ARG A 69 -22.50 6.86 -1.65
CA ARG A 69 -23.67 7.05 -2.51
C ARG A 69 -24.46 5.76 -2.73
N LYS A 70 -23.77 4.67 -3.09
CA LYS A 70 -24.40 3.37 -3.36
C LYS A 70 -25.18 2.83 -2.15
N ARG A 71 -24.67 3.07 -0.94
CA ARG A 71 -25.27 2.58 0.31
C ARG A 71 -26.31 3.55 0.91
N GLY A 72 -26.45 4.76 0.36
CA GLY A 72 -27.27 5.82 0.94
C GLY A 72 -26.76 6.36 2.28
N LYS A 73 -25.49 6.09 2.64
CA LYS A 73 -24.86 6.59 3.88
C LYS A 73 -23.34 6.71 3.71
N PRO A 74 -22.69 7.75 4.29
CA PRO A 74 -21.25 7.97 4.11
C PRO A 74 -20.37 6.80 4.58
N VAL A 75 -19.33 6.49 3.80
CA VAL A 75 -18.21 5.64 4.26
C VAL A 75 -17.15 6.57 4.85
N ARG A 76 -16.93 6.49 6.16
CA ARG A 76 -15.92 7.31 6.87
C ARG A 76 -14.56 6.62 6.81
N LEU A 77 -13.50 7.41 6.66
CA LEU A 77 -12.12 6.93 6.66
C LEU A 77 -11.45 7.30 7.98
N TYR A 78 -10.72 6.35 8.55
CA TYR A 78 -9.74 6.60 9.60
C TYR A 78 -8.36 6.58 8.95
N VAL A 79 -7.62 7.69 9.04
CA VAL A 79 -6.36 7.89 8.31
C VAL A 79 -5.23 8.06 9.32
N GLU A 80 -4.14 7.34 9.11
CA GLU A 80 -2.93 7.42 9.91
C GLU A 80 -1.78 7.93 9.04
N THR A 81 -1.11 8.99 9.48
CA THR A 81 0.14 9.46 8.88
C THR A 81 1.29 8.58 9.35
N LYS A 82 2.17 8.20 8.43
CA LYS A 82 3.36 7.40 8.70
C LYS A 82 4.59 8.28 8.82
#